data_AF-A0A382S2N4-F1
#
_entry.id   AF-A0A382S2N4-F1
#
_cell.length_a   1.000
_cell.length_b   1.000
_cell.length_c   1.000
_cell.angle_alpha   90.00
_cell.angle_beta   90.00
_cell.angle_gamma   90.00
#
_symmetry.space_group_name_H-M   'P 1'
#
loop_
_entity.id
_entity.type
_entity.pdbx_description
1 polymer ?
#
loop_
_entity_poly.entity_id
_entity_poly.type
_entity_poly.pdbx_seq_one_letter_code
_entity_poly.pdbx_strand_id
1 'polypeptide(L)'
;MKRALRIELLVGIFLFSLTTLVGASEKWDSLNLLKNVYTSKVDDGFIVRLEFEKPVGDYKEPVFFDKSVQIDFPLAFVKPAKKYFPA
;
A
#
# COMPACT_ATOMS: atom_id res chain seq x y z
N MET A 1 -31.13 -32.49 16.94
CA MET A 1 -30.61 -31.24 17.53
C MET A 1 -29.11 -31.00 17.28
N LYS A 2 -28.21 -31.98 17.46
CA LYS A 2 -26.75 -31.77 17.27
C LYS A 2 -26.28 -31.41 15.85
N ARG A 3 -27.03 -31.81 14.81
CA ARG A 3 -26.66 -31.58 13.40
C ARG A 3 -27.02 -30.17 12.90
N ALA A 4 -28.20 -29.66 13.30
CA ALA A 4 -28.66 -28.31 12.97
C ALA A 4 -27.76 -27.24 13.61
N LEU A 5 -27.40 -27.41 14.89
CA LEU A 5 -26.48 -26.50 15.60
C LEU A 5 -25.09 -26.41 14.94
N ARG A 6 -24.60 -27.53 14.37
CA ARG A 6 -23.33 -27.55 13.62
C ARG A 6 -23.42 -26.80 12.28
N ILE A 7 -24.57 -26.86 11.63
CA ILE A 7 -24.80 -26.16 10.36
C ILE A 7 -24.88 -24.65 10.62
N GLU A 8 -25.61 -24.22 11.64
CA GLU A 8 -25.69 -22.79 11.99
C GLU A 8 -24.33 -22.21 12.39
N LEU A 9 -23.52 -22.97 13.13
CA LEU A 9 -22.16 -22.55 13.47
C LEU A 9 -21.29 -22.37 12.21
N LEU A 10 -21.34 -23.32 11.26
CA LEU A 10 -20.57 -23.25 10.02
C LEU A 10 -21.04 -22.10 9.12
N VAL A 11 -22.35 -21.87 9.02
CA VAL A 11 -22.93 -20.74 8.28
C VAL A 11 -22.51 -19.42 8.92
N GLY A 12 -22.52 -19.34 10.25
CA GLY A 12 -22.05 -18.16 10.99
C GLY A 12 -20.58 -17.84 10.73
N ILE A 13 -19.69 -18.85 10.78
CA ILE A 13 -18.26 -18.68 10.47
C ILE A 13 -18.07 -18.27 9.00
N PHE A 14 -18.80 -18.89 8.08
CA PHE A 14 -18.73 -18.57 6.66
C PHE A 14 -19.15 -17.13 6.38
N LEU A 15 -20.29 -16.70 6.91
CA LEU A 15 -20.77 -15.32 6.77
C LEU A 15 -19.82 -14.31 7.42
N PHE A 16 -19.29 -14.61 8.60
CA PHE A 16 -18.29 -13.76 9.25
C PHE A 16 -17.03 -13.61 8.40
N SER A 17 -16.49 -14.72 7.87
CA SER A 17 -15.29 -14.68 7.03
C SER A 17 -15.50 -13.88 5.73
N LEU A 18 -16.70 -13.95 5.13
CA LEU A 18 -17.01 -13.21 3.90
C LEU A 18 -17.03 -11.70 4.13
N THR A 19 -17.56 -11.22 5.26
CA THR A 19 -17.56 -9.78 5.59
C THR A 19 -16.16 -9.22 5.80
N THR A 20 -15.23 -10.00 6.37
CA THR A 20 -13.85 -9.55 6.58
C THR A 20 -13.04 -9.46 5.29
N LEU A 21 -13.33 -10.30 4.29
CA LEU A 21 -12.62 -10.26 3.00
C LEU A 21 -13.03 -9.04 2.17
N VAL A 22 -14.34 -8.74 2.12
CA VAL A 22 -14.87 -7.61 1.35
C VAL A 22 -14.38 -6.26 1.91
N GLY A 23 -14.36 -6.10 3.24
CA GLY A 23 -13.82 -4.89 3.86
C GLY A 23 -12.30 -4.72 3.67
N ALA A 24 -11.56 -5.83 3.52
CA ALA A 24 -10.14 -5.76 3.22
C ALA A 24 -9.87 -5.29 1.79
N SER A 25 -10.67 -5.70 0.79
CA SER A 25 -10.49 -5.26 -0.61
C SER A 25 -10.76 -3.76 -0.80
N GLU A 26 -11.82 -3.22 -0.19
CA GLU A 26 -12.18 -1.80 -0.32
C GLU A 26 -11.09 -0.87 0.21
N LYS A 27 -10.34 -1.29 1.23
CA LYS A 27 -9.24 -0.50 1.79
C LYS A 27 -8.11 -0.28 0.79
N TRP A 28 -7.82 -1.24 -0.09
CA TRP A 28 -6.71 -1.11 -1.06
C TRP A 28 -7.05 -0.22 -2.25
N ASP A 29 -8.30 -0.22 -2.72
CA ASP A 29 -8.75 0.63 -3.83
C ASP A 29 -8.73 2.12 -3.47
N SER A 30 -8.81 2.43 -2.17
CA SER A 30 -8.68 3.77 -1.64
C SER A 30 -7.24 4.32 -1.65
N LEU A 31 -6.24 3.44 -1.64
CA LEU A 31 -4.83 3.83 -1.57
C LEU A 31 -4.26 4.13 -2.97
N ASN A 32 -3.23 4.97 -3.02
CA ASN A 32 -2.57 5.38 -4.24
C ASN A 32 -1.33 4.51 -4.51
N LEU A 33 -1.35 3.72 -5.58
CA LEU A 33 -0.25 2.83 -5.92
C LEU A 33 0.94 3.60 -6.50
N LEU A 34 2.13 3.40 -5.93
CA LEU A 34 3.40 3.76 -6.58
C LEU A 34 3.69 2.74 -7.70
N LYS A 35 3.56 3.18 -8.95
CA LYS A 35 3.75 2.36 -10.15
C LYS A 35 5.23 2.17 -10.43
N ASN A 36 5.96 3.28 -10.57
CA ASN A 36 7.35 3.28 -10.99
C ASN A 36 8.18 4.31 -10.22
N VAL A 37 9.48 4.07 -10.20
CA VAL A 37 10.49 4.99 -9.70
C VAL A 37 11.56 5.10 -10.77
N TYR A 38 11.89 6.31 -11.16
CA TYR A 38 12.94 6.60 -12.12
C TYR A 38 14.04 7.40 -11.45
N THR A 39 15.27 7.03 -11.74
CA THR A 39 16.48 7.71 -11.28
C THR A 39 17.20 8.30 -12.47
N SER A 40 17.75 9.49 -12.30
CA SER A 40 18.62 10.11 -13.29
C SER A 40 19.72 10.86 -12.58
N LYS A 41 20.98 10.54 -12.91
CA LYS A 41 22.12 11.26 -12.38
C LYS A 41 22.28 12.58 -13.12
N VAL A 42 22.48 13.66 -12.37
CA VAL A 42 22.84 15.00 -12.87
C VAL A 42 24.20 15.39 -12.28
N ASP A 43 24.79 16.49 -12.75
CA ASP A 43 26.18 16.87 -12.42
C ASP A 43 26.43 16.99 -10.90
N ASP A 44 25.42 17.45 -10.15
CA ASP A 44 25.49 17.71 -8.71
C ASP A 44 24.60 16.79 -7.86
N GLY A 45 23.98 15.75 -8.44
CA GLY A 45 23.07 14.91 -7.67
C GLY A 45 22.26 13.88 -8.45
N PHE A 46 21.10 13.55 -7.91
CA PHE A 46 20.16 12.59 -8.48
C PHE A 46 18.76 13.18 -8.50
N ILE A 47 18.09 13.04 -9.64
CA ILE A 47 16.65 13.26 -9.75
C ILE A 47 15.97 11.91 -9.53
N VAL A 48 15.10 11.83 -8.53
CA VAL A 48 14.26 10.66 -8.25
C VAL A 48 12.81 11.04 -8.56
N ARG A 49 12.23 10.43 -9.59
CA ARG A 49 10.83 10.63 -9.99
C ARG A 49 9.97 9.46 -9.52
N LEU A 50 8.98 9.76 -8.69
CA LEU A 50 8.01 8.81 -8.16
C LEU A 50 6.70 8.92 -8.96
N GLU A 51 6.29 7.86 -9.64
CA GLU A 51 5.06 7.85 -10.43
C GLU A 51 3.96 7.08 -9.71
N PHE A 52 2.97 7.83 -9.22
CA PHE A 52 1.78 7.28 -8.58
C PHE A 52 0.63 7.11 -9.57
N GLU A 53 -0.29 6.21 -9.26
CA GLU A 53 -1.48 5.95 -10.08
C GLU A 53 -2.44 7.13 -10.16
N LYS A 54 -2.64 7.82 -9.04
CA LYS A 54 -3.43 9.04 -8.89
C LYS A 54 -2.47 10.20 -8.55
N PRO A 55 -2.84 11.47 -8.83
CA PRO A 55 -2.05 12.61 -8.39
C PRO A 55 -1.82 12.60 -6.87
N VAL A 56 -0.62 12.97 -6.43
CA VAL A 56 -0.29 13.14 -5.01
C VAL A 56 -0.71 14.55 -4.59
N GLY A 57 -1.73 14.64 -3.73
CA GLY A 57 -2.20 15.91 -3.19
C GLY A 57 -1.36 16.41 -2.02
N ASP A 58 -1.01 15.51 -1.09
CA ASP A 58 -0.24 15.80 0.11
C ASP A 58 0.93 14.82 0.27
N TYR A 59 2.08 15.33 0.70
CA TYR A 59 3.22 14.56 1.18
C TYR A 59 3.89 15.32 2.33
N LYS A 60 4.53 14.59 3.25
CA LYS A 60 5.27 15.24 4.32
C LYS A 60 6.62 15.74 3.80
N GLU A 61 7.13 16.79 4.45
CA GLU A 61 8.48 17.29 4.17
C GLU A 61 9.53 16.17 4.30
N PRO A 62 10.53 16.14 3.40
CA PRO A 62 11.60 15.14 3.47
C PRO A 62 12.40 15.25 4.78
N VAL A 63 12.69 14.10 5.39
CA VAL A 63 13.60 13.99 6.54
C VAL A 63 14.96 13.51 6.04
N PHE A 64 16.00 14.31 6.28
CA PHE A 64 17.37 14.02 5.89
C PHE A 64 18.13 13.34 7.03
N PHE A 65 18.76 12.22 6.72
CA PHE A 65 19.70 11.49 7.56
C PHE A 65 21.07 11.49 6.89
N ASP A 66 22.11 11.10 7.62
CA ASP A 66 23.51 11.09 7.14
C ASP A 66 23.71 10.40 5.78
N LYS A 67 22.90 9.39 5.46
CA LYS A 67 23.03 8.57 4.24
C LYS A 67 21.72 8.30 3.50
N SER A 68 20.62 8.89 3.93
CA SER A 68 19.31 8.61 3.33
C SER A 68 18.36 9.78 3.49
N VAL A 69 17.38 9.84 2.60
CA VAL A 69 16.24 10.75 2.68
C VAL A 69 14.98 9.92 2.81
N GLN A 70 14.11 10.26 3.76
CA GLN A 70 12.80 9.66 3.91
C GLN A 70 11.73 10.66 3.49
N ILE A 71 10.80 10.21 2.64
CA ILE A 71 9.63 11.00 2.23
C ILE A 71 8.40 10.14 2.47
N ASP A 72 7.47 10.66 3.26
CA ASP A 72 6.23 9.96 3.58
C ASP A 72 5.10 10.46 2.67
N PHE A 73 4.48 9.52 1.95
CA PHE A 73 3.28 9.76 1.13
C PHE A 73 2.08 9.12 1.81
N PRO A 74 1.23 9.90 2.52
CA PRO A 74 0.02 9.37 3.15
C PRO A 74 -0.89 8.71 2.13
N LEU A 75 -1.58 7.65 2.54
CA LEU A 75 -2.51 6.90 1.70
C LEU A 75 -1.87 6.33 0.41
N ALA A 76 -0.55 6.25 0.32
CA ALA A 76 0.13 5.58 -0.78
C ALA A 76 0.65 4.21 -0.37
N PHE A 77 0.86 3.33 -1.35
CA PHE A 77 1.44 2.00 -1.13
C PHE A 77 2.24 1.53 -2.34
N VAL A 78 3.07 0.50 -2.13
CA VAL A 78 3.84 -0.17 -3.18
C VAL A 78 3.59 -1.68 -3.15
N LYS A 79 3.66 -2.34 -4.32
CA LYS A 79 3.55 -3.80 -4.46
C LYS A 79 4.87 -4.37 -5.03
N PRO A 80 5.55 -5.32 -4.33
CA PRO A 80 5.29 -5.76 -2.95
C PRO A 80 5.57 -4.66 -1.91
N ALA A 81 5.11 -4.85 -0.67
CA ALA A 81 5.15 -3.84 0.41
C ALA A 81 6.54 -3.26 0.72
N LYS A 82 7.60 -3.99 0.37
CA LYS A 82 8.98 -3.49 0.34
C LYS A 82 9.56 -3.80 -1.03
N LYS A 83 9.98 -2.77 -1.75
CA LYS A 83 10.55 -2.87 -3.09
C LYS A 83 11.78 -2.00 -3.18
N TYR A 84 12.87 -2.58 -3.67
CA TYR A 84 14.08 -1.86 -4.04
C TYR A 84 13.99 -1.47 -5.51
N PHE A 85 14.39 -0.25 -5.83
CA PHE A 85 14.46 0.25 -7.20
C PHE A 85 15.95 0.47 -7.53
N PRO A 86 16.48 -0.17 -8.59
CA PRO A 86 17.85 0.05 -9.00
C PRO A 86 18.05 1.49 -9.48
N ALA A 87 19.26 2.01 -9.27
CA ALA A 87 19.67 3.36 -9.64
C ALA A 87 20.24 3.41 -11.05
#